data_AF-A0AB36EC86-F1
#
_entry.id   AF-A0AB36EC86-F1
#
_cell.length_a   1.000
_cell.length_b   1.000
_cell.length_c   1.000
_cell.angle_alpha   90.00
_cell.angle_beta   90.00
_cell.angle_gamma   90.00
#
_symmetry.space_group_name_H-M   'P 1'
#
loop_
_entity.id
_entity.type
_entity.pdbx_description
1 polymer ?
#
loop_
_entity_poly.entity_id
_entity_poly.type
_entity_poly.pdbx_seq_one_letter_code
_entity_poly.pdbx_strand_id
1 'polypeptide(L)'
;MMIGFRIVLAISAIFTAGQAIAAVPFLNATCPGNIDVHADAGGPVYLNGKETKLKVVNENFYEATQGGVTLSISINPDGTPSISYEKKGGGNGICTVRSSSATAPVNKPSAMPMGTGTVITPGNRPAYCRGEVSGMYGTKPSYIKTAKPKKTGSGTTIDGTVDKGNEGIKKFQCRFDGKGRFIDVMAMTPDGE
;
A
#
# COMPACT_ATOMS: atom_id res chain seq x y z
N MET A 1 26.17 45.04 47.11
CA MET A 1 25.06 44.23 47.64
C MET A 1 24.88 43.04 46.72
N MET A 2 24.91 41.83 47.29
CA MET A 2 25.18 40.55 46.63
C MET A 2 23.88 39.78 46.41
N ILE A 3 23.50 39.51 45.16
CA ILE A 3 22.47 38.53 44.74
C ILE A 3 22.80 38.20 43.26
N GLY A 4 23.25 37.04 42.82
CA GLY A 4 23.16 35.70 43.38
C GLY A 4 21.95 34.96 42.81
N PHE A 5 21.86 34.71 41.50
CA PHE A 5 21.02 33.63 41.00
C PHE A 5 21.55 33.05 39.68
N ARG A 6 21.84 31.75 39.73
CA ARG A 6 22.38 30.93 38.66
C ARG A 6 21.34 30.75 37.56
N ILE A 7 21.56 31.31 36.38
CA ILE A 7 20.80 30.93 35.19
C ILE A 7 21.58 29.79 34.52
N VAL A 8 21.26 28.56 34.93
CA VAL A 8 21.59 27.35 34.17
C VAL A 8 20.69 27.38 32.95
N LEU A 9 21.24 27.75 31.78
CA LEU A 9 20.56 27.61 30.51
C LEU A 9 20.49 26.11 30.18
N ALA A 10 19.39 25.46 30.57
CA ALA A 10 19.11 24.07 30.22
C ALA A 10 18.82 23.99 28.71
N ILE A 11 19.84 23.63 27.93
CA ILE A 11 19.72 23.30 26.52
C ILE A 11 18.85 22.05 26.42
N SER A 12 17.56 22.26 26.17
CA SER A 12 16.60 21.20 25.92
C SER A 12 16.85 20.68 24.49
N ALA A 13 17.73 19.68 24.36
CA ALA A 13 17.89 18.93 23.13
C ALA A 13 16.60 18.13 22.88
N ILE A 14 15.71 18.68 22.06
CA ILE A 14 14.55 17.98 21.54
C ILE A 14 15.10 16.92 20.58
N PHE A 15 15.25 15.69 21.08
CA PHE A 15 15.42 14.51 20.23
C PHE A 15 14.11 14.31 19.47
N THR A 16 14.03 14.83 18.25
CA THR A 16 13.04 14.38 17.29
C THR A 16 13.43 12.96 16.89
N ALA A 17 12.85 11.96 17.56
CA ALA A 17 12.85 10.60 17.04
C ALA A 17 12.10 10.65 15.70
N GLY A 18 12.86 10.66 14.60
CA GLY A 18 12.33 10.51 13.27
C GLY A 18 11.56 9.19 13.25
N GLN A 19 10.24 9.28 13.13
CA GLN A 19 9.39 8.12 12.89
C GLN A 19 9.75 7.67 11.46
N ALA A 20 10.74 6.80 11.32
CA ALA A 20 10.97 6.07 10.10
C ALA A 20 9.74 5.17 9.93
N ILE A 21 8.75 5.65 9.19
CA ILE A 21 7.58 4.88 8.78
C ILE A 21 8.14 3.82 7.83
N ALA A 22 8.60 2.69 8.39
CA ALA A 22 9.12 1.58 7.62
C ALA A 22 7.98 1.05 6.75
N ALA A 23 8.03 1.37 5.46
CA ALA A 23 7.00 1.04 4.47
C ALA A 23 6.95 -0.47 4.14
N VAL A 24 7.10 -1.35 5.13
CA VAL A 24 6.89 -2.79 4.91
C VAL A 24 5.46 -2.95 4.39
N PRO A 25 5.28 -3.60 3.24
CA PRO A 25 3.96 -3.76 2.67
C PRO A 25 3.14 -4.73 3.50
N PHE A 26 1.82 -4.59 3.41
CA PHE A 26 0.97 -5.65 3.95
C PHE A 26 1.20 -6.92 3.15
N LEU A 27 1.51 -8.01 3.85
CA LEU A 27 1.74 -9.31 3.24
C LEU A 27 1.32 -10.45 4.16
N ASN A 28 0.77 -11.49 3.54
CA ASN A 28 0.52 -12.79 4.16
C ASN A 28 1.16 -13.86 3.30
N ALA A 29 2.03 -14.68 3.88
CA ALA A 29 2.71 -15.75 3.17
C ALA A 29 2.88 -17.00 4.02
N THR A 30 3.14 -18.12 3.36
CA THR A 30 3.45 -19.40 4.01
C THR A 30 4.75 -19.93 3.47
N CYS A 31 5.73 -20.08 4.34
CA CYS A 31 6.97 -20.74 3.99
C CYS A 31 6.88 -22.24 4.31
N PRO A 32 7.60 -23.08 3.54
CA PRO A 32 7.74 -24.50 3.85
C PRO A 32 8.11 -24.74 5.32
N GLY A 33 7.61 -25.84 5.89
CA GLY A 33 7.78 -26.13 7.32
C GLY A 33 6.72 -25.48 8.23
N ASN A 34 5.55 -25.12 7.69
CA ASN A 34 4.42 -24.51 8.41
C ASN A 34 4.79 -23.19 9.10
N ILE A 35 5.50 -22.33 8.38
CA ILE A 35 5.87 -21.00 8.85
C ILE A 35 4.89 -20.01 8.24
N ASP A 36 4.03 -19.44 9.06
CA ASP A 36 3.10 -18.39 8.67
C ASP A 36 3.76 -17.02 8.88
N VAL A 37 3.69 -16.19 7.85
CA VAL A 37 4.27 -14.84 7.82
C VAL A 37 3.15 -13.85 7.64
N HIS A 38 3.08 -12.89 8.55
CA HIS A 38 2.12 -11.79 8.51
C HIS A 38 2.86 -10.47 8.68
N ALA A 39 2.61 -9.50 7.82
CA ALA A 39 3.03 -8.13 8.05
C ALA A 39 1.87 -7.19 7.81
N ASP A 40 1.69 -6.25 8.73
CA ASP A 40 0.80 -5.12 8.56
C ASP A 40 1.50 -4.01 7.77
N ALA A 41 0.76 -3.28 6.94
CA ALA A 41 1.32 -2.15 6.19
C ALA A 41 1.86 -1.09 7.16
N GLY A 42 3.16 -0.83 7.10
CA GLY A 42 3.83 0.10 8.03
C GLY A 42 4.03 -0.45 9.45
N GLY A 43 3.68 -1.72 9.69
CA GLY A 43 3.74 -2.38 10.98
C GLY A 43 4.85 -3.42 11.09
N PRO A 44 4.97 -4.10 12.25
CA PRO A 44 5.95 -5.15 12.45
C PRO A 44 5.62 -6.40 11.61
N VAL A 45 6.65 -7.19 11.31
CA VAL A 45 6.51 -8.51 10.68
C VAL A 45 6.41 -9.57 11.78
N TYR A 46 5.50 -10.52 11.63
CA TYR A 46 5.26 -11.65 12.52
C TYR A 46 5.60 -12.98 11.84
N LEU A 47 6.23 -13.86 12.60
CA LEU A 47 6.50 -15.26 12.26
C LEU A 47 5.73 -16.15 13.25
N ASN A 48 4.76 -16.93 12.76
CA ASN A 48 3.88 -17.76 13.59
C ASN A 48 3.25 -16.99 14.77
N GLY A 49 2.84 -15.74 14.52
CA GLY A 49 2.26 -14.85 15.54
C GLY A 49 3.25 -14.24 16.53
N LYS A 50 4.56 -14.49 16.39
CA LYS A 50 5.60 -13.82 17.18
C LYS A 50 6.22 -12.69 16.38
N GLU A 51 6.29 -11.51 16.98
CA GLU A 51 6.95 -10.35 16.39
C GLU A 51 8.43 -10.67 16.09
N THR A 52 8.86 -10.27 14.90
CA THR A 52 10.22 -10.46 14.41
C THR A 52 11.05 -9.19 14.63
N LYS A 53 12.37 -9.34 14.63
CA LYS A 53 13.28 -8.20 14.51
C LYS A 53 13.38 -7.81 13.05
N LEU A 54 12.71 -6.72 12.68
CA LEU A 54 12.77 -6.15 11.33
C LEU A 54 14.04 -5.31 11.15
N LYS A 55 14.74 -5.53 10.05
CA LYS A 55 15.84 -4.73 9.53
C LYS A 55 15.47 -4.25 8.13
N VAL A 56 15.36 -2.95 7.95
CA VAL A 56 15.18 -2.33 6.63
C VAL A 56 16.55 -2.22 5.99
N VAL A 57 16.75 -2.89 4.86
CA VAL A 57 18.02 -2.80 4.11
C VAL A 57 17.92 -1.66 3.09
N ASN A 58 16.79 -1.57 2.39
CA ASN A 58 16.41 -0.44 1.54
C ASN A 58 14.89 -0.42 1.32
N GLU A 59 14.40 0.47 0.45
CA GLU A 59 12.97 0.64 0.14
C GLU A 59 12.29 -0.56 -0.54
N ASN A 60 13.06 -1.48 -1.12
CA ASN A 60 12.56 -2.67 -1.81
C ASN A 60 13.05 -3.97 -1.17
N PHE A 61 13.81 -3.92 -0.07
CA PHE A 61 14.42 -5.09 0.55
C PHE A 61 14.44 -4.99 2.08
N TYR A 62 13.87 -6.00 2.72
CA TYR A 62 13.68 -6.07 4.17
C TYR A 62 14.07 -7.45 4.69
N GLU A 63 14.65 -7.48 5.89
CA GLU A 63 14.97 -8.72 6.59
C GLU A 63 14.20 -8.79 7.91
N ALA A 64 13.50 -9.89 8.16
CA ALA A 64 12.77 -10.12 9.41
C ALA A 64 13.29 -11.39 10.09
N THR A 65 13.81 -11.26 11.31
CA THR A 65 14.45 -12.37 12.02
C THR A 65 13.73 -12.75 13.29
N GLN A 66 13.42 -14.03 13.48
CA GLN A 66 12.83 -14.56 14.72
C GLN A 66 13.21 -16.03 14.92
N GLY A 67 13.60 -16.41 16.14
CA GLY A 67 13.81 -17.82 16.51
C GLY A 67 14.87 -18.56 15.69
N GLY A 68 15.82 -17.85 15.07
CA GLY A 68 16.81 -18.43 14.16
C GLY A 68 16.33 -18.60 12.71
N VAL A 69 15.15 -18.10 12.37
CA VAL A 69 14.66 -17.96 10.99
C VAL A 69 14.86 -16.51 10.54
N THR A 70 15.44 -16.33 9.37
CA THR A 70 15.55 -15.04 8.67
C THR A 70 14.65 -15.10 7.44
N LEU A 71 13.75 -14.13 7.32
CA LEU A 71 12.97 -13.88 6.11
C LEU A 71 13.62 -12.75 5.34
N SER A 72 13.78 -12.95 4.04
CA SER A 72 14.21 -11.93 3.09
C SER A 72 13.02 -11.57 2.21
N ILE A 73 12.55 -10.33 2.33
CA ILE A 73 11.36 -9.82 1.66
C ILE A 73 11.82 -8.79 0.62
N SER A 74 11.64 -9.12 -0.66
CA SER A 74 11.99 -8.27 -1.80
C SER A 74 10.73 -7.77 -2.50
N ILE A 75 10.67 -6.49 -2.83
CA ILE A 75 9.63 -5.91 -3.67
C ILE A 75 10.16 -5.84 -5.09
N ASN A 76 9.52 -6.59 -5.99
CA ASN A 76 9.88 -6.62 -7.39
C ASN A 76 9.48 -5.30 -8.07
N PRO A 77 10.04 -4.97 -9.25
CA PRO A 77 9.68 -3.76 -9.99
C PRO A 77 8.20 -3.66 -10.36
N ASP A 78 7.50 -4.80 -10.47
CA ASP A 78 6.06 -4.88 -10.70
C ASP A 78 5.23 -4.67 -9.42
N GLY A 79 5.88 -4.41 -8.29
CA GLY A 79 5.29 -4.24 -6.98
C GLY A 79 5.01 -5.56 -6.25
N THR A 80 5.24 -6.73 -6.84
CA THR A 80 4.95 -7.99 -6.15
C THR A 80 6.02 -8.31 -5.09
N PRO A 81 5.66 -8.76 -3.88
CA PRO A 81 6.65 -9.22 -2.93
C PRO A 81 7.09 -10.67 -3.25
N SER A 82 8.39 -10.89 -3.22
CA SER A 82 9.03 -12.21 -3.21
C SER A 82 9.64 -12.44 -1.85
N ILE A 83 9.38 -13.61 -1.24
CA ILE A 83 9.83 -13.91 0.12
C ILE A 83 10.60 -15.21 0.11
N SER A 84 11.84 -15.17 0.58
CA SER A 84 12.62 -16.35 0.91
C SER A 84 12.84 -16.45 2.41
N TYR A 85 13.03 -17.67 2.90
CA TYR A 85 13.36 -17.93 4.29
C TYR A 85 14.62 -18.78 4.40
N GLU A 86 15.35 -18.56 5.47
CA GLU A 86 16.53 -19.32 5.86
C GLU A 86 16.45 -19.63 7.35
N LYS A 87 16.70 -20.88 7.71
CA LYS A 87 16.70 -21.34 9.10
C LYS A 87 18.11 -21.73 9.53
N LYS A 88 18.55 -21.18 10.66
CA LYS A 88 19.81 -21.54 11.32
C LYS A 88 19.78 -23.03 11.68
N GLY A 89 20.76 -23.79 11.17
CA GLY A 89 20.83 -25.24 11.33
C GLY A 89 20.21 -26.06 10.21
N GLY A 90 19.73 -25.41 9.13
CA GLY A 90 19.27 -26.08 7.90
C GLY A 90 17.78 -25.82 7.60
N GLY A 91 17.48 -25.72 6.32
CA GLY A 91 16.15 -25.41 5.78
C GLY A 91 16.09 -24.01 5.19
N ASN A 92 15.81 -23.94 3.88
CA ASN A 92 15.62 -22.70 3.14
C ASN A 92 14.57 -22.94 2.04
N GLY A 93 14.02 -21.85 1.51
CA GLY A 93 13.09 -21.94 0.39
C GLY A 93 12.33 -20.65 0.13
N ILE A 94 11.38 -20.71 -0.78
CA ILE A 94 10.52 -19.59 -1.16
C ILE A 94 9.15 -19.78 -0.50
N CYS A 95 8.60 -18.70 0.02
CA CYS A 95 7.27 -18.70 0.63
C CYS A 95 6.19 -18.47 -0.43
N THR A 96 5.06 -19.14 -0.26
CA THR A 96 3.86 -18.90 -1.07
C THR A 96 3.13 -17.66 -0.52
N VAL A 97 3.13 -16.57 -1.29
CA VAL A 97 2.38 -15.35 -0.94
C VAL A 97 0.90 -15.61 -1.20
N ARG A 98 0.07 -15.49 -0.17
CA ARG A 98 -1.40 -15.66 -0.27
C ARG A 98 -2.09 -14.34 -0.59
N SER A 99 -1.60 -13.24 -0.02
CA SER A 99 -2.11 -11.90 -0.29
C SER A 99 -1.03 -10.89 0.03
N SER A 100 -0.88 -9.91 -0.84
CA SER A 100 0.04 -8.80 -0.64
C SER A 100 -0.56 -7.53 -1.20
N SER A 101 -0.47 -6.44 -0.44
CA SER A 101 -0.61 -5.10 -0.97
C SER A 101 0.69 -4.38 -0.69
N ALA A 102 1.64 -4.60 -1.58
CA ALA A 102 2.73 -3.66 -1.72
C ALA A 102 2.17 -2.41 -2.38
N THR A 103 1.98 -1.39 -1.55
CA THR A 103 2.01 -0.03 -2.06
C THR A 103 3.44 0.17 -2.58
N ALA A 104 3.65 -0.13 -3.86
CA ALA A 104 4.84 0.30 -4.59
C ALA A 104 5.01 1.82 -4.40
N PRO A 105 6.25 2.34 -4.45
CA PRO A 105 6.48 3.77 -4.32
C PRO A 105 5.60 4.51 -5.33
N VAL A 106 4.77 5.41 -4.80
CA VAL A 106 4.12 6.48 -5.55
C VAL A 106 5.25 7.28 -6.20
N ASN A 107 5.65 6.93 -7.42
CA ASN A 107 6.36 7.80 -8.37
C ASN A 107 6.60 7.10 -9.71
N LYS A 108 5.52 6.72 -10.40
CA LYS A 108 5.38 6.95 -11.84
C LYS A 108 3.90 6.79 -12.21
N PRO A 109 3.26 7.75 -12.89
CA PRO A 109 2.03 7.46 -13.62
C PRO A 109 2.42 6.56 -14.79
N SER A 110 2.53 5.26 -14.51
CA SER A 110 2.56 4.24 -15.55
C SER A 110 1.13 4.19 -16.09
N ALA A 111 0.93 4.78 -17.26
CA ALA A 111 -0.23 4.53 -18.08
C ALA A 111 -0.36 3.01 -18.27
N MET A 112 -1.17 2.36 -17.43
CA MET A 112 -1.54 0.97 -17.67
C MET A 112 -2.39 0.95 -18.95
N PRO A 113 -2.15 0.01 -19.87
CA PRO A 113 -3.01 -0.17 -21.03
C PRO A 113 -4.45 -0.43 -20.56
N MET A 114 -5.39 0.40 -21.02
CA MET A 114 -6.82 0.17 -20.85
C MET A 114 -7.18 -1.25 -21.31
N GLY A 115 -7.65 -2.12 -20.40
CA GLY A 115 -8.35 -3.36 -20.76
C GLY A 115 -7.63 -4.71 -20.61
N THR A 116 -6.43 -4.78 -20.03
CA THR A 116 -5.75 -6.07 -19.69
C THR A 116 -5.89 -6.50 -18.23
N GLY A 117 -6.63 -5.75 -17.41
CA GLY A 117 -6.84 -6.06 -15.99
C GLY A 117 -7.66 -7.33 -15.73
N THR A 118 -7.47 -7.91 -14.55
CA THR A 118 -8.25 -9.03 -14.02
C THR A 118 -9.76 -8.73 -14.04
N VAL A 119 -10.58 -9.77 -14.21
CA VAL A 119 -12.04 -9.64 -14.19
C VAL A 119 -12.52 -9.33 -12.77
N ILE A 120 -13.25 -8.24 -12.60
CA ILE A 120 -13.70 -7.78 -11.29
C ILE A 120 -15.18 -8.15 -11.08
N THR A 121 -15.44 -8.87 -10.00
CA THR A 121 -16.80 -9.24 -9.59
C THR A 121 -17.64 -8.00 -9.29
N PRO A 122 -18.94 -7.97 -9.64
CA PRO A 122 -19.79 -6.78 -9.50
C PRO A 122 -19.77 -6.12 -8.12
N GLY A 123 -19.72 -6.92 -7.04
CA GLY A 123 -19.66 -6.41 -5.67
C GLY A 123 -18.36 -5.66 -5.34
N ASN A 124 -17.25 -6.00 -6.00
CA ASN A 124 -15.94 -5.41 -5.72
C ASN A 124 -15.62 -4.20 -6.63
N ARG A 125 -16.38 -3.99 -7.70
CA ARG A 125 -16.16 -2.89 -8.68
C ARG A 125 -16.15 -1.48 -8.04
N PRO A 126 -17.06 -1.12 -7.10
CA PRO A 126 -17.02 0.19 -6.47
C PRO A 126 -15.78 0.42 -5.61
N ALA A 127 -15.27 -0.62 -4.96
CA ALA A 127 -14.06 -0.56 -4.15
C ALA A 127 -12.83 -0.43 -5.04
N TYR A 128 -12.76 -1.23 -6.11
CA TYR A 128 -11.67 -1.14 -7.09
C TYR A 128 -11.62 0.25 -7.75
N CYS A 129 -12.75 0.75 -8.26
CA CYS A 129 -12.86 2.09 -8.83
C CYS A 129 -12.35 3.18 -7.87
N ARG A 130 -12.68 3.08 -6.57
CA ARG A 130 -12.20 4.03 -5.56
C ARG A 130 -10.68 3.98 -5.39
N GLY A 131 -10.07 2.80 -5.47
CA GLY A 131 -8.62 2.62 -5.41
C GLY A 131 -7.90 3.27 -6.60
N GLU A 132 -8.39 3.05 -7.81
CA GLU A 132 -7.81 3.63 -9.03
C GLU A 132 -7.89 5.16 -9.01
N VAL A 133 -9.03 5.72 -8.59
CA VAL A 133 -9.22 7.17 -8.42
C VAL A 133 -8.29 7.74 -7.34
N SER A 134 -8.11 7.00 -6.23
CA SER A 134 -7.19 7.38 -5.16
C SER A 134 -5.76 7.50 -5.68
N GLY A 135 -5.31 6.52 -6.47
CA GLY A 135 -4.01 6.56 -7.13
C GLY A 135 -3.90 7.69 -8.15
N MET A 136 -4.92 7.88 -9.00
CA MET A 136 -4.93 8.90 -10.05
C MET A 136 -4.88 10.33 -9.50
N TYR A 137 -5.66 10.61 -8.45
CA TYR A 137 -5.78 11.96 -7.89
C TYR A 137 -4.91 12.20 -6.66
N GLY A 138 -4.16 11.20 -6.18
CA GLY A 138 -3.33 11.31 -4.98
C GLY A 138 -4.13 11.58 -3.70
N THR A 139 -5.38 11.14 -3.63
CA THR A 139 -6.29 11.41 -2.51
C THR A 139 -6.58 10.14 -1.71
N LYS A 140 -6.88 10.26 -0.41
CA LYS A 140 -7.25 9.10 0.40
C LYS A 140 -8.60 8.52 -0.08
N PRO A 141 -8.78 7.18 -0.10
CA PRO A 141 -10.04 6.54 -0.50
C PRO A 141 -11.27 7.07 0.28
N SER A 142 -11.10 7.51 1.52
CA SER A 142 -12.18 8.10 2.34
C SER A 142 -12.80 9.37 1.73
N TYR A 143 -12.05 10.10 0.88
CA TYR A 143 -12.52 11.31 0.20
C TYR A 143 -13.19 11.02 -1.15
N ILE A 144 -13.32 9.75 -1.51
CA ILE A 144 -13.85 9.31 -2.80
C ILE A 144 -15.18 8.60 -2.59
N LYS A 145 -16.24 9.20 -3.12
CA LYS A 145 -17.60 8.67 -3.08
C LYS A 145 -17.93 8.04 -4.43
N THR A 146 -18.27 6.76 -4.42
CA THR A 146 -18.70 6.02 -5.61
C THR A 146 -20.19 5.73 -5.54
N ALA A 147 -20.90 5.90 -6.66
CA ALA A 147 -22.31 5.58 -6.80
C ALA A 147 -22.51 4.08 -7.08
N LYS A 148 -23.78 3.67 -7.15
CA LYS A 148 -24.13 2.31 -7.56
C LYS A 148 -23.69 2.06 -9.02
N PRO A 149 -23.16 0.86 -9.35
CA PRO A 149 -22.81 0.52 -10.71
C PRO A 149 -24.02 0.58 -11.64
N LYS A 150 -23.86 1.25 -12.79
CA LYS A 150 -24.85 1.31 -13.87
C LYS A 150 -24.40 0.39 -14.99
N LYS A 151 -25.25 -0.56 -15.41
CA LYS A 151 -24.98 -1.33 -16.61
C LYS A 151 -25.22 -0.46 -17.85
N THR A 152 -24.29 -0.48 -18.78
CA THR A 152 -24.41 0.13 -20.10
C THR A 152 -24.42 -0.99 -21.14
N GLY A 153 -24.82 -0.71 -22.39
CA GLY A 153 -24.76 -1.71 -23.46
C GLY A 153 -23.36 -2.28 -23.72
N SER A 154 -22.31 -1.53 -23.36
CA SER A 154 -20.91 -1.90 -23.59
C SER A 154 -20.16 -2.36 -22.33
N GLY A 155 -20.80 -2.34 -21.16
CA GLY A 155 -20.14 -2.69 -19.90
C GLY A 155 -20.82 -2.18 -18.63
N THR A 156 -20.02 -1.72 -17.67
CA THR A 156 -20.52 -1.18 -16.40
C THR A 156 -19.81 0.14 -16.10
N THR A 157 -20.54 1.16 -15.73
CA THR A 157 -19.98 2.45 -15.30
C THR A 157 -20.29 2.72 -13.84
N ILE A 158 -19.37 3.37 -13.15
CA ILE A 158 -19.53 3.83 -11.77
C ILE A 158 -19.16 5.30 -11.73
N ASP A 159 -20.16 6.15 -11.49
CA ASP A 159 -19.94 7.58 -11.31
C ASP A 159 -19.47 7.86 -9.88
N GLY A 160 -18.71 8.92 -9.67
CA GLY A 160 -18.27 9.31 -8.34
C GLY A 160 -17.73 10.73 -8.25
N THR A 161 -17.39 11.10 -7.03
CA THR A 161 -16.79 12.39 -6.68
C THR A 161 -15.58 12.19 -5.80
N VAL A 162 -14.51 12.94 -6.07
CA VAL A 162 -13.32 13.02 -5.25
C VAL A 162 -13.18 14.43 -4.69
N ASP A 163 -13.00 14.53 -3.38
CA ASP A 163 -12.68 15.80 -2.72
C ASP A 163 -11.15 15.99 -2.71
N LYS A 164 -10.67 17.01 -3.43
CA LYS A 164 -9.25 17.38 -3.50
C LYS A 164 -8.90 18.55 -2.57
N GLY A 165 -9.75 18.85 -1.58
CA GLY A 165 -9.56 19.95 -0.65
C GLY A 165 -9.60 21.29 -1.38
N ASN A 166 -8.43 21.93 -1.52
CA ASN A 166 -8.30 23.28 -2.09
C ASN A 166 -8.67 23.36 -3.59
N GLU A 167 -8.60 22.25 -4.32
CA GLU A 167 -9.02 22.17 -5.73
C GLU A 167 -10.53 21.90 -5.90
N GLY A 168 -11.25 21.71 -4.80
CA GLY A 168 -12.68 21.41 -4.78
C GLY A 168 -13.02 19.96 -5.13
N ILE A 169 -14.32 19.73 -5.31
CA ILE A 169 -14.89 18.40 -5.59
C ILE A 169 -14.87 18.15 -7.10
N LYS A 170 -14.10 17.16 -7.54
CA LYS A 170 -14.05 16.72 -8.95
C LYS A 170 -14.96 15.52 -9.17
N LYS A 171 -15.64 15.48 -10.33
CA LYS A 171 -16.46 14.33 -10.74
C LYS A 171 -15.65 13.41 -11.65
N PHE A 172 -15.85 12.11 -11.49
CA PHE A 172 -15.24 11.10 -12.33
C PHE A 172 -16.23 9.98 -12.65
N GLN A 173 -15.89 9.19 -13.66
CA GLN A 173 -16.59 7.97 -14.04
C GLN A 173 -15.57 6.86 -14.26
N CYS A 174 -15.69 5.79 -13.50
CA CYS A 174 -14.99 4.55 -13.78
C CYS A 174 -15.75 3.75 -14.82
N ARG A 175 -15.04 3.21 -15.81
CA ARG A 175 -15.61 2.37 -16.86
C ARG A 175 -15.05 0.96 -16.76
N PHE A 176 -15.94 0.00 -16.92
CA PHE A 176 -15.64 -1.42 -16.99
C PHE A 176 -16.22 -1.96 -18.29
N ASP A 177 -15.55 -2.95 -18.89
CA ASP A 177 -16.04 -3.60 -20.10
C ASP A 177 -17.20 -4.57 -19.80
N GLY A 178 -17.77 -5.17 -20.85
CA GLY A 178 -18.82 -6.19 -20.73
C GLY A 178 -18.43 -7.43 -19.92
N LYS A 179 -17.12 -7.70 -19.78
CA LYS A 179 -16.58 -8.82 -18.98
C LYS A 179 -16.34 -8.42 -17.52
N GLY A 180 -16.43 -7.13 -17.18
CA GLY A 180 -16.14 -6.61 -15.84
C GLY A 180 -14.67 -6.29 -15.59
N ARG A 181 -13.86 -6.16 -16.65
CA ARG A 181 -12.48 -5.67 -16.56
C ARG A 181 -12.51 -4.15 -16.49
N PHE A 182 -11.65 -3.58 -15.66
CA PHE A 182 -11.50 -2.14 -15.58
C PHE A 182 -10.88 -1.58 -16.86
N ILE A 183 -11.47 -0.51 -17.39
CA ILE A 183 -11.00 0.18 -18.59
C ILE A 183 -10.20 1.42 -18.14
N ASP A 184 -10.86 2.37 -17.48
CA ASP A 184 -10.29 3.67 -17.12
C ASP A 184 -11.12 4.44 -16.08
N VAL A 185 -10.49 5.49 -15.51
CA VAL A 185 -11.16 6.59 -14.82
C VAL A 185 -11.24 7.79 -15.77
N MET A 186 -12.46 8.15 -16.15
CA MET A 186 -12.74 9.34 -16.95
C MET A 186 -13.08 10.52 -16.04
N ALA A 187 -12.33 11.62 -16.14
CA ALA A 187 -12.70 12.87 -15.49
C ALA A 187 -13.96 13.44 -16.16
N MET A 188 -14.99 13.75 -15.38
CA MET A 188 -16.26 14.30 -15.88
C MET A 188 -16.39 15.81 -15.68
N THR A 189 -15.59 16.36 -14.77
CA THR A 189 -15.45 17.82 -14.65
C THR A 189 -14.29 18.23 -15.56
N PRO A 190 -14.49 19.09 -16.57
CA PRO A 190 -13.38 19.69 -17.28
C PRO A 190 -12.50 20.41 -16.26
N ASP A 191 -11.22 20.07 -16.24
CA ASP A 191 -10.22 20.95 -15.64
C ASP A 191 -10.21 22.20 -16.52
N GLY A 192 -11.01 23.19 -16.13
CA GLY A 192 -11.16 24.44 -16.89
C GLY A 192 -9.81 25.10 -17.11
N GLU A 193 -9.67 25.61 -18.35
CA GLU A 193 -8.56 26.36 -18.95
C GLU A 193 -8.06 27.54 -18.09
#